data_AF-F4QJ12-F1
#
_entry.id   AF-F4QJ12-F1
#
_cell.length_a   1.000
_cell.length_b   1.000
_cell.length_c   1.000
_cell.angle_alpha   90.00
_cell.angle_beta   90.00
_cell.angle_gamma   90.00
#
_symmetry.space_group_name_H-M   'P 1'
#
loop_
_entity.id
_entity.type
_entity.pdbx_description
1 polymer ?
#
loop_
_entity_poly.entity_id
_entity_poly.type
_entity_poly.pdbx_seq_one_letter_code
_entity_poly.pdbx_strand_id
1 'polypeptide(L)'
;MAAPSPSHHEKETTMSLDDKMAQANAVADVLELPDGEYAIVEVMGHRTMIGRVAEVERFGAKFVGIEPVWTDKLLPQLLVGGASIYQLTPCSRETAQRRQAKYEYQLPPPVKETLPEEPPLLIEAQPDKPERPAHGLFDDEIAIIMRLGRDGKVQHKKLGPAVNELVERQYVMLQSSTPDDADTVMAVLTSKGQEAFERIDDLPF
;
A
#
# COMPACT_ATOMS: atom_id res chain seq x y z
N MET A 1 -0.45 -18.71 66.93
CA MET A 1 -0.23 -19.84 66.02
C MET A 1 -0.72 -19.40 64.64
N ALA A 2 0.19 -18.97 63.77
CA ALA A 2 -0.10 -18.47 62.44
C ALA A 2 0.45 -19.47 61.41
N ALA A 3 -0.40 -19.91 60.47
CA ALA A 3 -0.03 -20.79 59.37
C ALA A 3 0.51 -19.97 58.18
N PRO A 4 1.56 -20.40 57.48
CA PRO A 4 1.99 -19.77 56.24
C PRO A 4 1.25 -20.30 55.01
N SER A 5 0.90 -19.37 54.12
CA SER A 5 0.26 -19.57 52.82
C SER A 5 1.14 -20.32 51.81
N PRO A 6 0.56 -21.12 50.88
CA PRO A 6 1.32 -21.75 49.79
C PRO A 6 1.51 -20.79 48.61
N SER A 7 2.77 -20.62 48.19
CA SER A 7 3.18 -19.90 46.97
C SER A 7 2.81 -20.70 45.72
N HIS A 8 2.00 -20.11 44.84
CA HIS A 8 1.79 -20.58 43.47
C HIS A 8 3.03 -20.26 42.63
N HIS A 9 3.77 -21.29 42.21
CA HIS A 9 4.71 -21.21 41.10
C HIS A 9 3.95 -21.49 39.81
N GLU A 10 3.65 -20.43 39.05
CA GLU A 10 3.25 -20.53 37.64
C GLU A 10 4.43 -21.08 36.84
N LYS A 11 4.22 -22.23 36.19
CA LYS A 11 5.19 -22.78 35.23
C LYS A 11 4.98 -22.05 33.91
N GLU A 12 5.88 -21.12 33.60
CA GLU A 12 6.04 -20.63 32.23
C GLU A 12 6.35 -21.81 31.31
N THR A 13 5.37 -22.18 30.49
CA THR A 13 5.56 -23.16 29.42
C THR A 13 6.30 -22.43 28.29
N THR A 14 7.61 -22.55 28.29
CA THR A 14 8.46 -22.11 27.17
C THR A 14 8.19 -23.03 25.98
N MET A 15 7.50 -22.51 24.95
CA MET A 15 7.37 -23.18 23.66
C MET A 15 8.76 -23.49 23.09
N SER A 16 8.97 -24.72 22.62
CA SER A 16 10.24 -25.22 22.09
C SER A 16 10.70 -24.41 20.88
N LEU A 17 12.03 -24.27 20.71
CA LEU A 17 12.62 -23.71 19.49
C LEU A 17 12.23 -24.51 18.24
N ASP A 18 12.01 -25.82 18.39
CA ASP A 18 11.60 -26.70 17.29
C ASP A 18 10.19 -26.35 16.79
N ASP A 19 9.27 -25.99 17.71
CA ASP A 19 7.93 -25.54 17.36
C ASP A 19 7.96 -24.16 16.67
N LYS A 20 8.87 -23.28 17.10
CA LYS A 20 9.07 -21.97 16.44
C LYS A 20 9.69 -22.11 15.05
N MET A 21 10.58 -23.07 14.84
CA MET A 21 11.18 -23.36 13.53
C MET A 21 10.22 -24.06 12.57
N ALA A 22 9.38 -24.96 13.07
CA ALA A 22 8.31 -25.58 12.27
C ALA A 22 7.26 -24.55 11.84
N GLN A 23 6.89 -23.61 12.71
CA GLN A 23 5.94 -22.56 12.38
C GLN A 23 6.52 -21.53 11.40
N ALA A 24 7.81 -21.20 11.49
CA ALA A 24 8.50 -20.33 10.51
C ALA A 24 8.59 -20.97 9.11
N ASN A 25 8.82 -22.28 9.03
CA ASN A 25 8.84 -23.00 7.75
C ASN A 25 7.44 -23.11 7.10
N ALA A 26 6.37 -23.15 7.91
CA ALA A 26 5.00 -23.10 7.40
C ALA A 26 4.62 -21.73 6.81
N VAL A 27 5.33 -20.65 7.17
CA VAL A 27 5.14 -19.31 6.57
C VAL A 27 6.01 -19.13 5.32
N ALA A 28 7.19 -19.78 5.26
CA ALA A 28 8.09 -19.71 4.11
C ALA A 28 7.56 -20.45 2.87
N ASP A 29 6.78 -21.53 3.07
CA ASP A 29 6.13 -22.29 1.99
C ASP A 29 4.97 -21.51 1.32
N VAL A 30 4.66 -20.30 1.81
CA VAL A 30 3.58 -19.43 1.30
C VAL A 30 4.11 -18.40 0.27
N LEU A 31 5.42 -18.32 0.02
CA LEU A 31 6.04 -17.25 -0.79
C LEU A 31 6.67 -17.71 -2.11
N GLU A 32 6.69 -19.00 -2.43
CA GLU A 32 7.15 -19.48 -3.73
C GLU A 32 5.98 -19.90 -4.62
N LEU A 33 5.95 -19.37 -5.84
CA LEU A 33 4.98 -19.78 -6.85
C LEU A 33 5.13 -21.30 -7.14
N PRO A 34 4.02 -22.05 -7.29
CA PRO A 34 4.08 -23.49 -7.52
C PRO A 34 4.88 -23.87 -8.78
N ASP A 35 5.42 -25.09 -8.79
CA ASP A 35 6.05 -25.64 -9.99
C ASP A 35 5.03 -25.83 -11.13
N GLY A 36 5.47 -25.62 -12.37
CA GLY A 36 4.63 -25.78 -13.56
C GLY A 36 5.20 -25.11 -14.79
N GLU A 37 4.43 -25.17 -15.88
CA GLU A 37 4.76 -24.46 -17.11
C GLU A 37 4.31 -23.01 -17.00
N TYR A 38 5.23 -22.06 -17.21
CA TYR A 38 4.92 -20.63 -17.20
C TYR A 38 5.05 -20.06 -18.60
N ALA A 39 4.21 -19.08 -18.92
CA ALA A 39 4.27 -18.39 -20.20
C ALA A 39 3.79 -16.94 -20.09
N ILE A 40 4.24 -16.15 -21.05
CA ILE A 40 3.64 -14.87 -21.42
C ILE A 40 2.70 -15.15 -22.59
N VAL A 41 1.41 -14.94 -22.39
CA VAL A 41 0.34 -15.23 -23.35
C VAL A 41 -0.27 -13.93 -23.85
N GLU A 42 -0.17 -13.69 -25.15
CA GLU A 42 -0.82 -12.58 -25.83
C GLU A 42 -2.17 -13.04 -26.38
N VAL A 43 -3.25 -12.49 -25.82
CA VAL A 43 -4.63 -12.78 -26.20
C VAL A 43 -5.09 -11.70 -27.18
N MET A 44 -5.43 -12.13 -28.40
CA MET A 44 -5.94 -11.28 -29.48
C MET A 44 -5.08 -10.03 -29.78
N GLY A 45 -3.78 -10.09 -29.49
CA GLY A 45 -2.79 -9.04 -29.79
C GLY A 45 -2.92 -7.74 -28.99
N HIS A 46 -3.80 -7.66 -27.99
CA HIS A 46 -4.02 -6.43 -27.20
C HIS A 46 -4.04 -6.66 -25.69
N ARG A 47 -4.01 -7.91 -25.25
CA ARG A 47 -4.02 -8.28 -23.84
C ARG A 47 -2.90 -9.26 -23.56
N THR A 48 -2.07 -8.95 -22.57
CA THR A 48 -0.98 -9.84 -22.15
C THR A 48 -1.32 -10.42 -20.78
N MET A 49 -1.31 -11.75 -20.68
CA MET A 49 -1.44 -12.49 -19.43
C MET A 49 -0.12 -13.21 -19.14
N ILE A 50 0.31 -13.20 -17.89
CA ILE A 50 1.55 -13.83 -17.46
C ILE A 50 1.20 -14.76 -16.32
N GLY A 51 1.49 -16.04 -16.46
CA GLY A 51 1.09 -17.00 -15.45
C GLY A 51 1.45 -18.44 -15.78
N ARG A 52 1.00 -19.33 -14.89
CA ARG A 52 1.11 -20.77 -15.10
C ARG A 52 0.08 -21.20 -16.11
N VAL A 53 0.47 -22.07 -17.04
CA VAL A 53 -0.37 -22.53 -18.15
C VAL A 53 -0.56 -24.03 -18.13
N ALA A 54 -1.72 -24.47 -18.62
CA ALA A 54 -2.03 -25.87 -18.87
C ALA A 54 -3.01 -25.99 -20.04
N GLU A 55 -2.95 -27.11 -20.78
CA GLU A 55 -4.02 -27.47 -21.70
C GLU A 55 -5.23 -27.95 -20.90
N VAL A 56 -6.41 -27.39 -21.19
CA VAL A 56 -7.66 -27.69 -20.49
C VAL A 56 -8.76 -27.97 -21.50
N GLU A 57 -9.54 -29.02 -21.29
CA GLU A 57 -10.73 -29.30 -22.08
C GLU A 57 -11.99 -29.08 -21.23
N ARG A 58 -12.89 -28.19 -21.68
CA ARG A 58 -14.19 -27.94 -21.04
C ARG A 58 -15.28 -27.81 -22.09
N PHE A 59 -16.46 -28.34 -21.79
CA PHE A 59 -17.63 -28.24 -22.69
C PHE A 59 -17.36 -28.71 -24.13
N GLY A 60 -16.47 -29.70 -24.30
CA GLY A 60 -16.07 -30.23 -25.61
C GLY A 60 -15.15 -29.31 -26.42
N ALA A 61 -14.56 -28.27 -25.82
CA ALA A 61 -13.62 -27.37 -26.44
C ALA A 61 -12.28 -27.33 -25.68
N LYS A 62 -11.18 -27.18 -26.44
CA LYS A 62 -9.83 -27.02 -25.90
C LYS A 62 -9.51 -25.56 -25.62
N PHE A 63 -8.92 -25.32 -24.46
CA PHE A 63 -8.50 -24.02 -23.95
C PHE A 63 -7.05 -24.09 -23.48
N VAL A 64 -6.40 -22.95 -23.45
CA VAL A 64 -5.27 -22.73 -22.53
C VAL A 64 -5.86 -22.19 -21.24
N GLY A 65 -5.69 -22.95 -20.17
CA GLY A 65 -5.93 -22.48 -18.81
C GLY A 65 -4.74 -21.67 -18.34
N ILE A 66 -4.95 -20.41 -17.99
CA ILE A 66 -3.92 -19.50 -17.49
C ILE A 66 -4.26 -19.17 -16.04
N GLU A 67 -3.37 -19.46 -15.10
CA GLU A 67 -3.42 -18.98 -13.72
C GLU A 67 -2.51 -17.75 -13.62
N PRO A 68 -3.05 -16.52 -13.67
CA PRO A 68 -2.23 -15.32 -13.70
C PRO A 68 -1.41 -15.16 -12.42
N VAL A 69 -0.19 -14.66 -12.55
CA VAL A 69 0.64 -14.31 -11.39
C VAL A 69 0.31 -12.88 -10.95
N TRP A 70 0.00 -12.70 -9.66
CA TRP A 70 -0.30 -11.42 -9.03
C TRP A 70 0.13 -11.43 -7.56
N THR A 71 0.94 -10.44 -7.15
CA THR A 71 1.46 -10.30 -5.77
C THR A 71 2.00 -11.63 -5.23
N ASP A 72 2.83 -12.28 -6.05
CA ASP A 72 3.50 -13.57 -5.74
C ASP A 72 2.55 -14.75 -5.50
N LYS A 73 1.30 -14.64 -5.95
CA LYS A 73 0.28 -15.69 -5.91
C LYS A 73 -0.24 -15.99 -7.30
N LEU A 74 -0.81 -17.19 -7.46
CA LEU A 74 -1.60 -17.54 -8.64
C LEU A 74 -3.05 -17.13 -8.40
N LEU A 75 -3.62 -16.39 -9.36
CA LEU A 75 -5.04 -16.06 -9.41
C LEU A 75 -5.83 -17.23 -10.03
N PRO A 76 -7.17 -17.25 -9.86
CA PRO A 76 -8.03 -18.26 -10.47
C PRO A 76 -7.81 -18.39 -11.98
N GLN A 77 -7.93 -19.63 -12.46
CA GLN A 77 -7.69 -19.98 -13.85
C GLN A 77 -8.66 -19.27 -14.80
N LEU A 78 -8.10 -18.65 -15.83
CA LEU A 78 -8.79 -18.09 -16.99
C LEU A 78 -8.69 -19.08 -18.15
N LEU A 79 -9.83 -19.36 -18.79
CA LEU A 79 -9.89 -20.22 -19.98
C LEU A 79 -9.87 -19.36 -21.23
N VAL A 80 -8.82 -19.49 -22.04
CA VAL A 80 -8.68 -18.79 -23.33
C VAL A 80 -8.75 -19.81 -24.45
N GLY A 81 -9.66 -19.63 -25.40
CA GLY A 81 -9.76 -20.50 -26.56
C GLY A 81 -8.48 -20.43 -27.39
N GLY A 82 -8.01 -21.56 -27.93
CA GLY A 82 -6.73 -21.61 -28.66
C GLY A 82 -6.67 -20.62 -29.84
N ALA A 83 -7.80 -20.42 -30.55
CA ALA A 83 -7.90 -19.45 -31.64
C ALA A 83 -7.79 -17.98 -31.20
N SER A 84 -7.89 -17.71 -29.89
CA SER A 84 -7.75 -16.37 -29.30
C SER A 84 -6.31 -16.03 -28.91
N ILE A 85 -5.37 -16.96 -29.04
CA ILE A 85 -3.97 -16.76 -28.69
C ILE A 85 -3.24 -16.22 -29.91
N TYR A 86 -2.71 -15.00 -29.79
CA TYR A 86 -1.86 -14.40 -30.81
C TYR A 86 -0.42 -14.93 -30.71
N GLN A 87 0.10 -15.02 -29.48
CA GLN A 87 1.43 -15.53 -29.20
C GLN A 87 1.47 -16.18 -27.81
N LEU A 88 2.21 -17.28 -27.70
CA LEU A 88 2.55 -17.91 -26.42
C LEU A 88 4.07 -18.02 -26.34
N THR A 89 4.66 -17.39 -25.32
CA THR A 89 6.10 -17.37 -25.10
C THR A 89 6.40 -18.09 -23.79
N PRO A 90 6.89 -19.35 -23.81
CA PRO A 90 7.28 -20.06 -22.60
C PRO A 90 8.36 -19.28 -21.84
N CYS A 91 8.27 -19.26 -20.53
CA CYS A 91 9.24 -18.58 -19.68
C CYS A 91 9.43 -19.31 -18.35
N SER A 92 10.47 -18.91 -17.60
CA SER A 92 10.69 -19.45 -16.26
C SER A 92 9.74 -18.83 -15.24
N ARG A 93 9.52 -19.51 -14.11
CA ARG A 93 8.75 -19.01 -12.96
C ARG A 93 9.24 -17.64 -12.48
N GLU A 94 10.56 -17.46 -12.38
CA GLU A 94 11.19 -16.21 -11.94
C GLU A 94 10.94 -15.09 -12.95
N THR A 95 10.90 -15.42 -14.24
CA THR A 95 10.58 -14.46 -15.30
C THR A 95 9.12 -14.03 -15.21
N ALA A 96 8.20 -14.98 -14.98
CA ALA A 96 6.79 -14.68 -14.77
C ALA A 96 6.58 -13.77 -13.56
N GLN A 97 7.19 -14.09 -12.42
CA GLN A 97 7.13 -13.28 -11.19
C GLN A 97 7.69 -11.87 -11.38
N ARG A 98 8.81 -11.72 -12.10
CA ARG A 98 9.39 -10.40 -12.40
C ARG A 98 8.49 -9.58 -13.31
N ARG A 99 7.90 -10.20 -14.34
CA ARG A 99 7.13 -9.53 -15.40
C ARG A 99 5.65 -9.38 -15.11
N GLN A 100 5.13 -10.00 -14.04
CA GLN A 100 3.73 -9.90 -13.62
C GLN A 100 3.23 -8.45 -13.55
N ALA A 101 1.93 -8.27 -13.65
CA ALA A 101 1.30 -6.98 -13.38
C ALA A 101 1.66 -6.50 -11.96
N LYS A 102 1.97 -5.21 -11.83
CA LYS A 102 2.36 -4.56 -10.57
C LYS A 102 1.25 -3.72 -9.97
N TYR A 103 0.29 -3.31 -10.78
CA TYR A 103 -0.83 -2.48 -10.37
C TYR A 103 -2.14 -3.05 -10.88
N GLU A 104 -3.20 -2.92 -10.08
CA GLU A 104 -4.50 -3.53 -10.38
C GLU A 104 -5.07 -3.05 -11.72
N TYR A 105 -4.82 -1.80 -12.09
CA TYR A 105 -5.27 -1.25 -13.37
C TYR A 105 -4.70 -1.97 -14.60
N GLN A 106 -3.61 -2.73 -14.45
CA GLN A 106 -3.00 -3.54 -15.50
C GLN A 106 -3.72 -4.88 -15.69
N LEU A 107 -4.53 -5.30 -14.72
CA LEU A 107 -5.33 -6.52 -14.81
C LEU A 107 -6.59 -6.29 -15.65
N PRO A 108 -7.01 -7.27 -16.48
CA PRO A 108 -8.28 -7.20 -17.18
C PRO A 108 -9.46 -7.14 -16.19
N PRO A 109 -10.55 -6.41 -16.50
CA PRO A 109 -11.68 -6.28 -15.57
C PRO A 109 -12.21 -7.61 -15.01
N PRO A 110 -12.41 -8.68 -15.80
CA PRO A 110 -12.89 -9.96 -15.24
C PRO A 110 -11.94 -10.60 -14.22
N VAL A 111 -10.63 -10.30 -14.31
CA VAL A 111 -9.63 -10.82 -13.36
C VAL A 111 -9.68 -10.05 -12.05
N LYS A 112 -9.94 -8.74 -12.11
CA LYS A 112 -10.07 -7.90 -10.92
C LYS A 112 -11.17 -8.39 -9.99
N GLU A 113 -12.31 -8.79 -10.57
CA GLU A 113 -13.45 -9.35 -9.82
C GLU A 113 -13.13 -10.68 -9.11
N THR A 114 -12.00 -11.31 -9.45
CA THR A 114 -11.55 -12.58 -8.86
C THR A 114 -10.33 -12.42 -7.97
N LEU A 115 -9.89 -11.17 -7.74
CA LEU A 115 -8.85 -10.92 -6.76
C LEU A 115 -9.36 -11.38 -5.39
N PRO A 116 -8.53 -12.06 -4.59
CA PRO A 116 -8.88 -12.32 -3.21
C PRO A 116 -9.18 -10.96 -2.57
N GLU A 117 -10.32 -10.86 -1.87
CA GLU A 117 -10.52 -9.74 -0.94
C GLU A 117 -9.26 -9.69 -0.09
N GLU A 118 -8.53 -8.57 -0.14
CA GLU A 118 -7.46 -8.37 0.82
C GLU A 118 -8.09 -8.66 2.18
N PRO A 119 -7.53 -9.57 3.00
CA PRO A 119 -7.98 -9.67 4.37
C PRO A 119 -7.95 -8.24 4.87
N PRO A 120 -9.07 -7.71 5.42
CA PRO A 120 -9.10 -6.33 5.87
C PRO A 120 -7.81 -6.18 6.63
N LEU A 121 -6.94 -5.28 6.15
CA LEU A 121 -5.68 -5.05 6.83
C LEU A 121 -6.12 -5.00 8.29
N LEU A 122 -5.54 -5.86 9.14
CA LEU A 122 -5.39 -5.45 10.51
C LEU A 122 -4.63 -4.15 10.31
N ILE A 123 -5.38 -3.05 10.24
CA ILE A 123 -4.88 -1.73 10.44
C ILE A 123 -4.23 -1.97 11.79
N GLU A 124 -2.91 -2.21 11.80
CA GLU A 124 -2.13 -1.98 12.99
C GLU A 124 -2.63 -0.62 13.41
N ALA A 125 -3.44 -0.60 14.48
CA ALA A 125 -4.29 0.53 14.80
C ALA A 125 -3.41 1.73 14.62
N GLN A 126 -3.70 2.56 13.59
CA GLN A 126 -2.91 3.75 13.35
C GLN A 126 -2.83 4.39 14.73
N PRO A 127 -1.63 4.52 15.33
CA PRO A 127 -1.52 4.87 16.75
C PRO A 127 -2.39 6.10 16.92
N ASP A 128 -3.45 5.97 17.74
CA ASP A 128 -4.64 6.82 17.72
C ASP A 128 -4.26 8.22 17.25
N LYS A 129 -4.59 8.55 15.99
CA LYS A 129 -4.25 9.87 15.44
C LYS A 129 -4.87 10.85 16.43
N PRO A 130 -4.06 11.67 17.13
CA PRO A 130 -4.53 12.36 18.32
C PRO A 130 -5.79 13.14 17.98
N GLU A 131 -6.83 13.01 18.81
CA GLU A 131 -8.07 13.74 18.61
C GLU A 131 -7.73 15.21 18.40
N ARG A 132 -8.10 15.74 17.23
CA ARG A 132 -7.79 17.13 16.91
C ARG A 132 -8.52 18.03 17.90
N PRO A 133 -7.89 19.12 18.35
CA PRO A 133 -8.54 20.07 19.24
C PRO A 133 -9.71 20.75 18.51
N ALA A 134 -10.63 21.37 19.27
CA ALA A 134 -11.87 21.94 18.75
C ALA A 134 -11.68 23.00 17.63
N HIS A 135 -10.53 23.69 17.62
CA HIS A 135 -10.18 24.66 16.57
C HIS A 135 -9.58 23.99 15.32
N GLY A 136 -9.33 22.68 15.36
CA GLY A 136 -8.98 21.83 14.24
C GLY A 136 -7.52 21.86 13.81
N LEU A 137 -6.64 22.55 14.55
CA LEU A 137 -5.20 22.65 14.23
C LEU A 137 -4.36 22.22 15.43
N PHE A 138 -3.24 21.55 15.21
CA PHE A 138 -2.27 21.26 16.27
C PHE A 138 -1.36 22.48 16.53
N ASP A 139 -0.65 22.49 17.66
CA ASP A 139 0.20 23.63 18.07
C ASP A 139 1.31 23.93 17.03
N ASP A 140 1.84 22.90 16.38
CA ASP A 140 2.85 23.03 15.32
C ASP A 140 2.25 23.59 14.02
N GLU A 141 1.05 23.14 13.65
CA GLU A 141 0.26 23.72 12.55
C GLU A 141 -0.05 25.21 12.80
N ILE A 142 -0.46 25.56 14.02
CA ILE A 142 -0.70 26.95 14.45
C ILE A 142 0.58 27.77 14.32
N ALA A 143 1.72 27.26 14.82
CA ALA A 143 2.99 27.95 14.74
C ALA A 143 3.41 28.22 13.28
N ILE A 144 3.17 27.27 12.38
CA ILE A 144 3.43 27.43 10.95
C ILE A 144 2.51 28.49 10.33
N ILE A 145 1.20 28.45 10.62
CA ILE A 145 0.23 29.43 10.12
C ILE A 145 0.59 30.84 10.62
N MET A 146 0.90 31.00 11.90
CA MET A 146 1.31 32.27 12.49
C MET A 146 2.60 32.81 11.87
N ARG A 147 3.57 31.93 11.61
CA ARG A 147 4.83 32.30 10.95
C ARG A 147 4.59 32.73 9.50
N LEU A 148 3.80 31.98 8.74
CA LEU A 148 3.48 32.33 7.36
C LEU A 148 2.64 33.61 7.27
N GLY A 149 1.73 33.85 8.21
CA GLY A 149 0.94 35.09 8.27
C GLY A 149 1.80 36.33 8.54
N ARG A 150 2.84 36.21 9.38
CA ARG A 150 3.79 37.31 9.66
C ARG A 150 4.82 37.52 8.56
N ASP A 151 5.41 36.43 8.06
CA ASP A 151 6.54 36.47 7.12
C ASP A 151 6.07 36.52 5.64
N GLY A 152 4.78 36.24 5.38
CA GLY A 152 4.15 36.14 4.07
C GLY A 152 4.54 34.89 3.28
N LYS A 153 5.84 34.57 3.19
CA LYS A 153 6.36 33.40 2.49
C LYS A 153 7.57 32.81 3.22
N VAL A 154 7.59 31.49 3.40
CA VAL A 154 8.69 30.79 4.09
C VAL A 154 9.13 29.58 3.26
N GLN A 155 10.43 29.28 3.22
CA GLN A 155 10.93 28.08 2.53
C GLN A 155 10.33 26.81 3.15
N HIS A 156 9.75 25.92 2.33
CA HIS A 156 9.08 24.68 2.77
C HIS A 156 9.96 23.84 3.70
N LYS A 157 11.25 23.68 3.35
CA LYS A 157 12.25 22.97 4.17
C LYS A 157 12.44 23.51 5.60
N LYS A 158 12.02 24.75 5.88
CA LYS A 158 12.14 25.39 7.21
C LYS A 158 10.89 25.23 8.09
N LEU A 159 9.83 24.59 7.59
CA LEU A 159 8.54 24.47 8.26
C LEU A 159 8.29 23.10 8.90
N GLY A 160 9.23 22.16 8.76
CA GLY A 160 9.07 20.80 9.31
C GLY A 160 7.97 19.99 8.61
N PRO A 161 7.64 18.79 9.11
CA PRO A 161 6.72 17.88 8.44
C PRO A 161 5.25 18.31 8.46
N ALA A 162 4.82 19.08 9.48
CA ALA A 162 3.43 19.50 9.64
C ALA A 162 2.91 20.40 8.51
N VAL A 163 3.80 21.03 7.73
CA VAL A 163 3.41 21.80 6.53
C VAL A 163 2.72 20.93 5.49
N ASN A 164 3.02 19.62 5.42
CA ASN A 164 2.41 18.72 4.45
C ASN A 164 0.92 18.50 4.75
N GLU A 165 0.56 18.31 6.02
CA GLU A 165 -0.84 18.23 6.46
C GLU A 165 -1.58 19.55 6.18
N LEU A 166 -0.92 20.70 6.34
CA LEU A 166 -1.49 22.00 5.99
C LEU A 166 -1.71 22.17 4.48
N VAL A 167 -0.83 21.59 3.65
CA VAL A 167 -0.98 21.58 2.17
C VAL A 167 -2.15 20.69 1.76
N GLU A 168 -2.22 19.46 2.29
CA GLU A 168 -3.33 18.53 2.03
C GLU A 168 -4.68 19.12 2.42
N ARG A 169 -4.72 19.86 3.53
CA ARG A 169 -5.92 20.54 4.04
C ARG A 169 -6.17 21.90 3.41
N GLN A 170 -5.35 22.31 2.44
CA GLN A 170 -5.48 23.54 1.67
C GLN A 170 -5.36 24.83 2.49
N TYR A 171 -4.67 24.82 3.64
CA TYR A 171 -4.31 26.04 4.38
C TYR A 171 -3.04 26.69 3.80
N VAL A 172 -2.15 25.88 3.22
CA VAL A 172 -0.87 26.31 2.65
C VAL A 172 -0.80 25.86 1.19
N MET A 173 -0.20 26.68 0.33
CA MET A 173 0.19 26.29 -1.02
C MET A 173 1.70 26.41 -1.21
N LEU A 174 2.25 25.55 -2.06
CA LEU A 174 3.66 25.57 -2.42
C LEU A 174 3.85 26.25 -3.78
N GLN A 175 4.80 27.19 -3.85
CA GLN A 175 5.16 27.97 -5.03
C GLN A 175 6.66 27.85 -5.28
N SER A 176 7.10 27.66 -6.53
CA SER A 176 8.52 27.76 -6.87
C SER A 176 8.96 29.23 -6.82
N SER A 177 10.14 29.51 -6.27
CA SER A 177 10.59 30.91 -6.08
C SER A 177 10.97 31.60 -7.39
N THR A 178 11.52 30.87 -8.36
CA THR A 178 11.95 31.37 -9.68
C THR A 178 12.09 30.21 -10.69
N PRO A 179 11.99 30.48 -12.01
CA PRO A 179 12.21 29.46 -13.04
C PRO A 179 13.63 28.85 -13.01
N ASP A 180 14.62 29.64 -12.59
CA ASP A 180 16.05 29.27 -12.59
C ASP A 180 16.52 28.59 -11.30
N ASP A 181 15.67 28.50 -10.27
CA ASP A 181 15.98 27.83 -8.99
C ASP A 181 14.83 26.90 -8.61
N ALA A 182 14.72 25.81 -9.37
CA ALA A 182 13.66 24.81 -9.23
C ALA A 182 13.67 24.09 -7.88
N ASP A 183 14.79 24.15 -7.14
CA ASP A 183 14.97 23.47 -5.86
C ASP A 183 14.44 24.29 -4.67
N THR A 184 14.12 25.57 -4.87
CA THR A 184 13.58 26.44 -3.81
C THR A 184 12.06 26.52 -3.87
N VAL A 185 11.40 25.73 -3.01
CA VAL A 185 9.95 25.74 -2.80
C VAL A 185 9.57 26.64 -1.61
N MET A 186 8.69 27.60 -1.87
CA MET A 186 8.14 28.54 -0.90
C MET A 186 6.72 28.11 -0.52
N ALA A 187 6.43 28.10 0.78
CA ALA A 187 5.09 27.96 1.32
C ALA A 187 4.46 29.35 1.52
N VAL A 188 3.19 29.47 1.16
CA VAL A 188 2.36 30.68 1.30
C VAL A 188 0.97 30.28 1.80
N LEU A 189 0.33 31.12 2.62
CA LEU A 189 -1.07 30.88 3.04
C LEU A 189 -2.02 30.97 1.84
N THR A 190 -2.99 30.07 1.79
CA THR A 190 -4.16 30.19 0.90
C THR A 190 -5.19 31.14 1.55
N SER A 191 -6.31 31.42 0.88
CA SER A 191 -7.44 32.13 1.49
C SER A 191 -7.93 31.46 2.78
N LYS A 192 -8.01 30.13 2.78
CA LYS A 192 -8.37 29.33 3.96
C LYS A 192 -7.30 29.41 5.06
N GLY A 193 -6.02 29.45 4.67
CA GLY A 193 -4.89 29.73 5.55
C GLY A 193 -4.99 31.09 6.24
N GLN A 194 -5.36 32.11 5.46
CA GLN A 194 -5.50 33.48 5.93
C GLN A 194 -6.66 33.62 6.93
N GLU A 195 -7.82 33.04 6.65
CA GLU A 195 -8.95 32.99 7.60
C GLU A 195 -8.59 32.29 8.92
N ALA A 196 -7.80 31.22 8.85
CA ALA A 196 -7.31 30.54 10.04
C ALA A 196 -6.32 31.41 10.82
N PHE A 197 -5.43 32.11 10.14
CA PHE A 197 -4.49 33.05 10.75
C PHE A 197 -5.23 34.16 11.52
N GLU A 198 -6.21 34.80 10.90
CA GLU A 198 -7.03 35.86 11.53
C GLU A 198 -7.75 35.35 12.78
N ARG A 199 -8.37 34.16 12.69
CA ARG A 199 -9.03 33.53 13.85
C ARG A 199 -8.08 33.20 15.00
N ILE A 200 -6.83 32.87 14.71
CA ILE A 200 -5.83 32.51 15.73
C ILE A 200 -5.26 33.78 16.36
N ASP A 201 -5.04 34.84 15.58
CA ASP A 201 -4.51 36.11 16.06
C ASP A 201 -5.48 36.80 17.05
N ASP A 202 -6.78 36.55 16.89
CA ASP A 202 -7.84 37.01 17.81
C ASP A 202 -7.94 36.20 19.12
N LEU A 203 -7.22 35.09 19.27
CA LEU A 203 -7.24 34.31 20.51
C LEU A 203 -6.44 35.01 21.62
N PRO A 204 -7.01 35.20 22.82
CA PRO A 204 -6.25 35.70 23.96
C PRO A 204 -5.25 34.63 24.39
N PHE A 205 -3.97 34.87 24.11
CA PHE A 205 -2.86 34.08 24.65
C PHE A 205 -2.54 34.46 26.10
#